data_AF-A0A1Z9CB13-F1
#
_entry.id   AF-A0A1Z9CB13-F1
#
_cell.length_a   1.000
_cell.length_b   1.000
_cell.length_c   1.000
_cell.angle_alpha   90.00
_cell.angle_beta   90.00
_cell.angle_gamma   90.00
#
_symmetry.space_group_name_H-M   'P 1'
#
loop_
_entity.id
_entity.type
_entity.pdbx_description
1 polymer ?
#
loop_
_entity_poly.entity_id
_entity_poly.type
_entity_poly.pdbx_seq_one_letter_code
_entity_poly.pdbx_strand_id
1 'polypeptide(L)'
;MRLMVQKAIKSREVRYRWFRVYEGAAPEYMLMARDHYKGFFEIPILFYLLCVILYVINSVDTIDIWFAWLFVLMKFVHSYIRMTSNYVPYRAYSFYTCFFILLCGWVNLAIKVF
;
A
#
# COMPACT_ATOMS: atom_id res chain seq x y z
N MET A 1 -0.39 12.22 -9.65
CA MET A 1 0.35 13.21 -8.83
C MET A 1 0.90 14.40 -9.64
N ARG A 2 1.58 14.20 -10.79
CA ARG A 2 2.17 15.29 -11.61
C ARG A 2 1.21 16.45 -11.95
N LEU A 3 -0.03 16.14 -12.32
CA LEU A 3 -1.05 17.16 -12.65
C LEU A 3 -1.46 18.03 -11.43
N MET A 4 -1.58 17.42 -10.25
CA MET A 4 -1.90 18.15 -9.01
C MET A 4 -0.74 19.06 -8.57
N VAL A 5 0.49 18.58 -8.73
CA VAL A 5 1.70 19.36 -8.47
C VAL A 5 1.79 20.57 -9.41
N GLN A 6 1.55 20.36 -10.71
CA GLN A 6 1.53 21.45 -11.69
C GLN A 6 0.45 22.49 -11.38
N LYS A 7 -0.75 22.05 -11.00
CA LYS A 7 -1.86 22.94 -10.62
C LYS A 7 -1.49 23.78 -9.39
N ALA A 8 -0.94 23.17 -8.35
CA ALA A 8 -0.54 23.84 -7.11
C ALA A 8 0.63 24.84 -7.29
N ILE A 9 1.56 24.53 -8.20
CA ILE A 9 2.63 25.47 -8.58
C ILE A 9 2.05 26.65 -9.36
N LYS A 10 1.13 26.38 -10.29
CA LYS A 10 0.48 27.43 -11.11
C LYS A 10 -0.45 28.33 -10.29
N SER A 11 -1.10 27.80 -9.26
CA SER A 11 -1.95 28.56 -8.32
C SER A 11 -1.16 29.24 -7.19
N ARG A 12 0.18 29.11 -7.15
CA ARG A 12 1.08 29.62 -6.09
C ARG A 12 0.72 29.13 -4.68
N GLU A 13 -0.05 28.05 -4.55
CA GLU A 13 -0.41 27.44 -3.27
C GLU A 13 0.78 26.76 -2.58
N VAL A 14 1.81 26.37 -3.34
CA VAL A 14 2.98 25.67 -2.82
C VAL A 14 4.27 26.24 -3.42
N ARG A 15 5.24 26.58 -2.56
CA ARG A 15 6.58 27.02 -2.98
C ARG A 15 7.39 25.83 -3.49
N TYR A 16 8.18 26.02 -4.54
CA TYR A 16 9.04 24.97 -5.11
C TYR A 16 9.95 24.29 -4.06
N ARG A 17 10.43 25.06 -3.08
CA ARG A 17 11.24 24.56 -1.94
C ARG A 17 10.54 23.46 -1.14
N TRP A 18 9.21 23.47 -1.07
CA TRP A 18 8.43 22.45 -0.37
C TRP A 18 8.63 21.06 -1.00
N PHE A 19 8.74 20.93 -2.32
CA PHE A 19 8.98 19.63 -2.96
C PHE A 19 10.37 19.06 -2.69
N ARG A 20 11.33 19.89 -2.28
CA ARG A 20 12.71 19.47 -2.03
C ARG A 20 12.91 18.90 -0.62
N VAL A 21 12.14 19.38 0.35
CA VAL A 21 12.31 19.04 1.78
C VAL A 21 11.03 18.45 2.40
N TYR A 22 9.88 18.56 1.72
CA TYR A 22 8.55 18.27 2.25
C TYR A 22 8.24 18.97 3.58
N GLU A 23 8.89 20.11 3.83
CA GLU A 23 8.69 20.95 5.01
C GLU A 23 7.91 22.21 4.66
N GLY A 24 6.85 22.48 5.43
CA GLY A 24 5.99 23.66 5.33
C GLY A 24 4.53 23.36 4.97
N ALA A 25 3.73 24.42 4.89
CA ALA A 25 2.31 24.34 4.56
C ALA A 25 2.10 23.95 3.09
N ALA A 26 1.44 22.81 2.86
CA ALA A 26 0.88 22.41 1.59
C ALA A 26 -0.64 22.26 1.73
N PRO A 27 -1.40 22.46 0.64
CA PRO A 27 -2.84 22.33 0.69
C PRO A 27 -3.24 20.88 0.98
N GLU A 28 -4.33 20.72 1.72
CA GLU A 28 -4.75 19.43 2.32
C GLU A 28 -4.97 18.34 1.27
N TYR A 29 -5.49 18.68 0.10
CA TYR A 29 -5.68 17.74 -1.02
C TYR A 29 -4.35 17.13 -1.51
N MET A 30 -3.24 17.88 -1.44
CA MET A 30 -1.92 17.41 -1.84
C MET A 30 -1.34 16.45 -0.81
N LEU A 31 -1.50 16.77 0.49
CA LEU A 31 -1.08 15.90 1.59
C LEU A 31 -1.86 14.58 1.57
N MET A 32 -3.19 14.66 1.43
CA MET A 32 -4.04 13.47 1.30
C MET A 32 -3.62 12.61 0.11
N ALA A 33 -3.41 13.19 -1.07
CA ALA A 33 -2.96 12.44 -2.24
C ALA A 33 -1.60 11.76 -2.02
N ARG A 34 -0.65 12.44 -1.37
CA ARG A 34 0.66 11.88 -1.03
C ARG A 34 0.53 10.69 -0.11
N ASP A 35 -0.19 10.84 0.98
CA ASP A 35 -0.32 9.79 2.00
C ASP A 35 -1.11 8.60 1.47
N HIS A 36 -2.11 8.84 0.61
CA HIS A 36 -2.79 7.81 -0.15
C HIS A 36 -1.86 7.02 -1.07
N TYR A 37 -0.96 7.70 -1.80
CA TYR A 37 0.03 7.06 -2.66
C TYR A 37 1.05 6.26 -1.86
N LYS A 38 1.53 6.81 -0.75
CA LYS A 38 2.50 6.15 0.13
C LYS A 38 1.95 4.82 0.67
N GLY A 39 0.76 4.84 1.25
CA GLY A 39 0.11 3.62 1.74
C GLY A 39 -0.28 2.62 0.63
N PHE A 40 -0.41 3.07 -0.62
CA PHE A 40 -0.67 2.16 -1.75
C PHE A 40 0.56 1.33 -2.13
N PHE A 41 1.78 1.85 -1.94
CA PHE A 41 3.01 1.15 -2.31
C PHE A 41 3.55 0.25 -1.20
N GLU A 42 3.40 0.61 0.06
CA GLU A 42 3.99 -0.14 1.19
C GLU A 42 3.52 -1.61 1.25
N ILE A 43 2.20 -1.85 1.18
CA ILE A 43 1.64 -3.21 1.33
C ILE A 43 1.95 -4.11 0.10
N PRO A 44 1.75 -3.69 -1.16
CA PRO A 44 2.04 -4.53 -2.31
C PRO A 44 3.53 -4.85 -2.47
N ILE A 45 4.43 -3.90 -2.14
CA ILE A 45 5.87 -4.14 -2.23
C ILE A 45 6.28 -5.29 -1.28
N LEU A 46 5.77 -5.31 -0.05
CA LEU A 46 6.06 -6.39 0.90
C LEU A 46 5.51 -7.74 0.43
N PHE A 47 4.38 -7.77 -0.26
CA PHE A 47 3.84 -9.00 -0.84
C PHE A 47 4.72 -9.53 -1.98
N TYR A 48 5.12 -8.67 -2.91
CA TYR A 48 6.03 -9.08 -3.98
C TYR A 48 7.36 -9.58 -3.44
N LEU A 49 7.89 -8.92 -2.40
CA LEU A 49 9.12 -9.31 -1.75
C LEU A 49 9.00 -10.70 -1.08
N LEU A 50 7.87 -10.99 -0.42
CA LEU A 50 7.57 -12.32 0.11
C LEU A 50 7.58 -13.39 -1.00
N CYS A 51 6.88 -13.14 -2.12
CA CYS A 51 6.82 -14.08 -3.24
C CYS A 51 8.19 -14.36 -3.85
N VAL A 52 9.04 -13.32 -3.99
CA VAL A 52 10.40 -13.47 -4.51
C VAL A 52 11.26 -14.32 -3.57
N ILE A 53 11.16 -14.10 -2.26
CA ILE A 53 11.93 -14.89 -1.29
C ILE A 53 11.50 -16.36 -1.33
N LEU A 54 10.19 -16.65 -1.31
CA LEU A 54 9.67 -18.01 -1.43
C LEU A 54 10.14 -18.71 -2.70
N TYR A 55 10.19 -17.96 -3.82
CA TYR A 55 10.69 -18.48 -5.09
C TYR A 55 12.20 -18.80 -5.04
N VAL A 56 13.01 -17.91 -4.45
CA VAL A 56 14.47 -18.08 -4.35
C VAL A 56 14.85 -19.27 -3.45
N ILE A 57 14.10 -19.52 -2.38
CA ILE A 57 14.33 -20.65 -1.46
C ILE A 57 13.80 -21.97 -2.07
N ASN A 58 13.08 -21.89 -3.20
CA ASN A 58 12.45 -23.03 -3.88
C ASN A 58 11.51 -23.83 -2.94
N SER A 59 10.97 -23.16 -1.92
CA SER A 59 10.09 -23.73 -0.90
C SER A 59 8.63 -23.36 -1.14
N VAL A 60 8.22 -23.32 -2.41
CA VAL A 60 6.87 -22.93 -2.82
C VAL A 60 5.97 -24.16 -2.71
N ASP A 61 5.11 -24.18 -1.69
CA ASP A 61 4.09 -25.21 -1.55
C ASP A 61 2.72 -24.74 -2.07
N THR A 62 1.80 -25.70 -2.25
CA THR A 62 0.40 -25.43 -2.58
C THR A 62 -0.24 -24.42 -1.59
N ILE A 63 0.16 -24.45 -0.33
CA ILE A 63 -0.32 -23.54 0.72
C ILE A 63 0.07 -22.08 0.42
N ASP A 64 1.29 -21.84 -0.06
CA ASP A 64 1.78 -20.49 -0.36
C ASP A 64 1.04 -19.88 -1.56
N ILE A 65 0.70 -20.71 -2.54
CA ILE A 65 -0.12 -20.33 -3.69
C ILE A 65 -1.52 -19.91 -3.23
N TRP A 66 -2.13 -20.65 -2.30
CA TRP A 66 -3.42 -20.28 -1.72
C TRP A 66 -3.36 -18.96 -0.95
N PHE A 67 -2.30 -18.73 -0.14
CA PHE A 67 -2.09 -17.46 0.53
C PHE A 67 -1.93 -16.30 -0.47
N ALA A 68 -1.20 -16.51 -1.56
CA ALA A 68 -1.02 -15.52 -2.61
C ALA A 68 -2.36 -15.14 -3.27
N TRP A 69 -3.18 -16.12 -3.65
CA TRP A 69 -4.49 -15.87 -4.23
C TRP A 69 -5.46 -15.21 -3.24
N LEU A 70 -5.45 -15.62 -1.97
CA LEU A 70 -6.26 -14.99 -0.93
C LEU A 70 -5.86 -13.51 -0.73
N PHE A 71 -4.56 -13.21 -0.74
CA PHE A 71 -4.08 -11.83 -0.66
C PHE A 71 -4.57 -11.00 -1.84
N VAL A 72 -4.49 -11.53 -3.07
CA VAL A 72 -4.98 -10.85 -4.27
C VAL A 72 -6.50 -10.58 -4.18
N LEU A 73 -7.30 -11.57 -3.81
CA LEU A 73 -8.75 -11.41 -3.62
C LEU A 73 -9.07 -10.35 -2.55
N MET A 74 -8.36 -10.38 -1.42
CA MET A 74 -8.58 -9.41 -0.35
C MET A 74 -8.19 -7.99 -0.79
N LYS A 75 -7.20 -7.85 -1.69
CA LYS A 75 -6.85 -6.55 -2.32
C LYS A 75 -7.96 -6.03 -3.23
N PHE A 76 -8.63 -6.89 -3.99
CA PHE A 76 -9.81 -6.49 -4.77
C PHE A 76 -10.96 -6.02 -3.87
N VAL A 77 -11.26 -6.78 -2.82
CA VAL A 77 -12.29 -6.41 -1.83
C VAL A 77 -11.95 -5.09 -1.15
N HIS A 78 -10.70 -4.92 -0.71
CA HIS A 78 -10.21 -3.66 -0.14
C HIS A 78 -10.41 -2.49 -1.10
N SER A 79 -10.03 -2.66 -2.37
CA SER A 79 -10.18 -1.62 -3.39
C SER A 79 -11.65 -1.28 -3.63
N TYR A 80 -12.53 -2.28 -3.63
CA TYR A 80 -13.98 -2.11 -3.79
C TYR A 80 -14.59 -1.34 -2.61
N ILE A 81 -14.26 -1.73 -1.36
CA ILE A 81 -14.72 -1.02 -0.16
C ILE A 81 -14.26 0.44 -0.17
N ARG A 82 -13.01 0.69 -0.61
CA ARG A 82 -12.45 2.05 -0.71
C ARG A 82 -13.17 2.91 -1.76
N MET A 83 -13.69 2.29 -2.82
CA MET A 83 -14.42 3.00 -3.89
C MET A 83 -15.89 3.26 -3.51
N THR A 84 -16.51 2.35 -2.76
CA THR A 84 -17.92 2.42 -2.37
C THR A 84 -18.15 3.23 -1.08
N SER A 85 -17.29 3.09 -0.07
CA SER A 85 -17.56 3.64 1.26
C SER A 85 -16.76 4.91 1.54
N ASN A 86 -17.46 6.02 1.78
CA ASN A 86 -16.89 7.31 2.23
C ASN A 86 -16.67 7.35 3.77
N TYR A 87 -16.82 6.22 4.47
CA TYR A 87 -16.63 6.16 5.91
C TYR A 87 -15.16 5.88 6.26
N VAL A 88 -14.53 6.85 6.95
CA VAL A 88 -13.12 6.84 7.38
C VAL A 88 -12.69 5.55 8.12
N PRO A 89 -13.46 4.94 9.04
CA PRO A 89 -12.99 3.75 9.77
C PRO A 89 -12.94 2.49 8.89
N TYR A 90 -13.81 2.33 7.88
CA TYR A 90 -13.75 1.18 6.98
C TYR A 90 -12.45 1.15 6.14
N ARG A 91 -11.86 2.32 5.88
CA ARG A 91 -10.55 2.45 5.22
C ARG A 91 -9.41 1.87 6.06
N ALA A 92 -9.49 2.02 7.38
CA ALA A 92 -8.49 1.50 8.31
C ALA A 92 -8.64 -0.02 8.46
N TYR A 93 -9.87 -0.52 8.68
CA TYR A 93 -10.12 -1.96 8.82
C TYR A 93 -9.68 -2.76 7.59
N SER A 94 -9.99 -2.28 6.39
CA SER A 94 -9.59 -2.99 5.18
C SER A 94 -8.06 -3.01 5.00
N PHE A 95 -7.34 -1.98 5.47
CA PHE A 95 -5.87 -1.96 5.46
C PHE A 95 -5.30 -2.99 6.44
N TYR A 96 -5.85 -3.05 7.66
CA TYR A 96 -5.45 -4.03 8.67
C TYR A 96 -5.69 -5.46 8.22
N THR A 97 -6.81 -5.75 7.53
CA THR A 97 -7.07 -7.10 7.00
C THR A 97 -6.02 -7.54 5.98
N CYS A 98 -5.63 -6.67 5.04
CA CYS A 98 -4.57 -6.97 4.08
C CYS A 98 -3.21 -7.15 4.77
N PHE A 99 -2.91 -6.31 5.76
CA PHE A 99 -1.69 -6.40 6.55
C PHE A 99 -1.61 -7.71 7.31
N PHE A 100 -2.71 -8.17 7.90
CA PHE A 100 -2.75 -9.41 8.68
C PHE A 100 -2.49 -10.65 7.80
N ILE A 101 -3.08 -10.69 6.60
CA ILE A 101 -2.83 -11.79 5.64
C ILE A 101 -1.37 -11.81 5.20
N LEU A 102 -0.80 -10.65 4.93
CA LEU A 102 0.61 -10.51 4.60
C LEU A 102 1.49 -11.01 5.76
N LEU A 103 1.17 -10.61 7.00
CA LEU A 103 1.86 -11.07 8.21
C LEU A 103 1.83 -12.59 8.36
N CYS A 104 0.68 -13.23 8.12
CA CYS A 104 0.58 -14.68 8.12
C CYS A 104 1.50 -15.34 7.08
N GLY A 105 1.57 -14.78 5.87
CA GLY A 105 2.50 -15.26 4.82
C GLY A 105 3.97 -15.13 5.23
N TRP A 106 4.34 -14.02 5.86
CA TRP A 106 5.69 -13.80 6.40
C TRP A 106 6.04 -14.75 7.55
N VAL A 107 5.08 -15.04 8.44
CA VAL A 107 5.28 -16.02 9.51
C VAL A 107 5.49 -17.43 8.94
N ASN A 108 4.70 -17.81 7.93
CA ASN A 108 4.88 -19.12 7.26
C ASN A 108 6.28 -19.23 6.63
N LEU A 109 6.73 -18.17 5.94
CA LEU A 109 8.08 -18.11 5.41
C LEU A 109 9.14 -18.24 6.51
N ALA A 110 8.98 -17.52 7.63
CA ALA A 110 9.94 -17.59 8.74
C ALA A 110 10.05 -19.01 9.33
N ILE A 111 8.94 -19.75 9.41
CA ILE A 111 8.93 -21.15 9.84
C ILE A 111 9.65 -22.06 8.84
N LYS A 112 9.57 -21.78 7.54
CA LYS A 112 10.25 -22.57 6.50
C LYS A 112 11.75 -22.31 6.40
N VAL A 113 12.18 -21.11 6.79
CA VAL A 113 13.58 -20.68 6.73
C VAL A 113 14.40 -21.20 7.92
N PHE A 114 13.77 -21.35 9.08
CA PHE A 114 14.38 -21.91 10.30
C PHE A 114 14.28 -23.43 10.34
#